data_AF-A0A830EVJ0-F1
#
_entry.id   AF-A0A830EVJ0-F1
#
_cell.length_a   1.000
_cell.length_b   1.000
_cell.length_c   1.000
_cell.angle_alpha   90.00
_cell.angle_beta   90.00
_cell.angle_gamma   90.00
#
_symmetry.space_group_name_H-M   'P 1'
#
loop_
_entity.id
_entity.type
_entity.pdbx_description
1 polymer ?
#
loop_
_entity_poly.entity_id
_entity_poly.type
_entity_poly.pdbx_seq_one_letter_code
_entity_poly.pdbx_strand_id
1 'polypeptide(L)'
;MISEEWLARTFSPVSYADAYEAVEDYRRVQRWAGRHPESGSSAAASALDLPRGRVRPWLEGAVPDAVRAIEAARDLGWFEATPGNDRGRAFAVLSAGVLSGGSISAESYVPRFAVDDERVTDRLEHALDVLGCGSKLVNETVEGRATELEPREHAPLLGRALVALGLPAGAKADGDVVLPEWLAGAPLSVRAEFAELYLLNRAVGRDDKDLVQVQEAKRPLAYRRALAGFFEEVSGGRVTLAGEKAITLSAEASRALGFGRDGLYRRDGGG
;
A
#
# COMPACT_ATOMS: atom_id res chain seq x y z
N MET A 1 -6.88 -0.03 10.65
CA MET A 1 -6.34 -0.87 9.56
C MET A 1 -4.82 -0.79 9.56
N ILE A 2 -4.24 0.41 9.52
CA ILE A 2 -2.84 0.67 9.88
C ILE A 2 -2.72 0.99 11.38
N SER A 3 -1.58 0.71 12.01
CA SER A 3 -1.26 1.10 13.38
C SER A 3 0.02 1.94 13.45
N GLU A 4 0.20 2.69 14.54
CA GLU A 4 1.43 3.46 14.79
C GLU A 4 2.67 2.55 14.83
N GLU A 5 2.52 1.38 15.44
CA GLU A 5 3.57 0.37 15.58
C GLU A 5 4.01 -0.16 14.21
N TRP A 6 3.07 -0.51 13.35
CA TRP A 6 3.39 -1.00 12.00
C TRP A 6 4.03 0.09 11.13
N LEU A 7 3.55 1.32 11.23
CA LEU A 7 4.15 2.45 10.51
C LEU A 7 5.58 2.72 11.00
N ALA A 8 5.80 2.73 12.32
CA ALA A 8 7.12 2.95 12.91
C ALA A 8 8.12 1.89 12.48
N ARG A 9 7.70 0.61 12.42
CA ARG A 9 8.56 -0.51 12.01
C ARG A 9 9.01 -0.48 10.55
N THR A 10 8.47 0.43 9.73
CA THR A 10 9.03 0.68 8.39
C THR A 10 10.36 1.44 8.43
N PHE A 11 10.71 2.06 9.57
CA PHE A 11 11.96 2.77 9.77
C PHE A 11 13.03 1.84 10.35
N SER A 12 14.30 2.13 10.04
CA SER A 12 15.45 1.37 10.54
C SER A 12 16.46 2.29 11.22
N PRO A 13 16.14 2.83 12.42
CA PRO A 13 17.05 3.67 13.16
C PRO A 13 18.25 2.87 13.68
N VAL A 14 19.46 3.41 13.56
CA VAL A 14 20.70 2.72 13.99
C VAL A 14 20.71 2.44 15.52
N SER A 15 20.01 3.26 16.29
CA SER A 15 20.08 3.24 17.76
C SER A 15 19.07 2.32 18.45
N TYR A 16 18.20 1.63 17.69
CA TYR A 16 17.16 0.75 18.20
C TYR A 16 17.00 -0.49 17.33
N ALA A 17 16.68 -1.63 17.95
CA ALA A 17 16.35 -2.85 17.21
C ALA A 17 14.91 -2.79 16.67
N ASP A 18 13.97 -2.26 17.46
CA ASP A 18 12.61 -1.94 17.03
C ASP A 18 12.42 -0.42 16.99
N ALA A 19 12.06 0.11 15.83
CA ALA A 19 11.82 1.54 15.66
C ALA A 19 10.66 2.08 16.52
N TYR A 20 9.70 1.23 16.92
CA TYR A 20 8.61 1.65 17.79
C TYR A 20 9.08 1.90 19.24
N GLU A 21 10.08 1.18 19.73
CA GLU A 21 10.69 1.47 21.05
C GLU A 21 11.26 2.90 21.09
N ALA A 22 11.80 3.39 19.97
CA ALA A 22 12.28 4.76 19.86
C ALA A 22 11.14 5.79 20.01
N VAL A 23 9.95 5.47 19.50
CA VAL A 23 8.74 6.29 19.65
C VAL A 23 8.30 6.32 21.12
N GLU A 24 8.28 5.16 21.77
CA GLU A 24 7.89 5.04 23.18
C GLU A 24 8.84 5.80 24.10
N ASP A 25 10.15 5.64 23.91
CA ASP A 25 11.19 6.32 24.68
C ASP A 25 11.16 7.84 24.46
N TYR A 26 11.01 8.29 23.21
CA TYR A 26 10.82 9.72 22.92
C TYR A 26 9.62 10.28 23.69
N ARG A 27 8.47 9.60 23.66
CA ARG A 27 7.27 10.04 24.39
C ARG A 27 7.48 10.00 25.91
N ARG A 28 8.21 9.02 26.44
CA ARG A 28 8.60 8.96 27.87
C ARG A 28 9.46 10.16 28.26
N VAL A 29 10.45 10.50 27.44
CA VAL A 29 11.33 11.67 27.64
C VAL A 29 10.53 12.97 27.63
N GLN A 30 9.65 13.19 26.64
CA GLN A 30 8.83 14.39 26.56
C GLN A 30 7.87 14.53 27.77
N ARG A 31 7.22 13.43 28.19
CA ARG A 31 6.38 13.42 29.40
C ARG A 31 7.16 13.70 30.68
N TRP A 32 8.41 13.23 30.75
CA TRP A 32 9.26 13.51 31.91
C TRP A 32 9.68 14.98 31.93
N ALA A 33 10.11 15.54 30.79
CA ALA A 33 10.54 16.92 30.65
C ALA A 33 9.42 17.91 30.99
N GLY A 34 8.19 17.63 30.54
CA GLY A 34 7.02 18.44 30.88
C GLY A 34 6.70 18.49 32.38
N ARG A 35 7.14 17.49 33.17
CA ARG A 35 7.00 17.47 34.64
C ARG A 35 8.22 18.02 35.38
N HIS A 36 9.35 18.18 34.69
CA HIS A 36 10.63 18.61 35.27
C HIS A 36 11.30 19.67 34.38
N PRO A 37 10.66 20.84 34.17
CA PRO A 37 11.10 21.83 33.16
C PRO A 37 12.52 22.38 33.41
N GLU A 38 12.93 22.48 34.68
CA GLU A 38 14.26 22.97 35.07
C GLU A 38 15.36 21.89 35.02
N SER A 39 15.00 20.64 34.72
CA SER A 39 15.94 19.52 34.78
C SER A 39 16.56 19.21 33.42
N GLY A 40 17.89 19.13 33.38
CA GLY A 40 18.64 18.86 32.16
C GLY A 40 18.68 17.39 31.75
N SER A 41 19.26 17.14 30.57
CA SER A 41 19.38 15.80 29.96
C SER A 41 20.02 14.72 30.83
N SER A 42 20.93 15.08 31.75
CA SER A 42 21.53 14.12 32.69
C SER A 42 20.48 13.54 33.65
N ALA A 43 19.63 14.39 34.23
CA ALA A 43 18.61 13.98 35.17
C ALA A 43 17.54 13.13 34.48
N ALA A 44 17.15 13.51 33.25
CA ALA A 44 16.24 12.73 32.42
C ALA A 44 16.80 11.34 32.10
N ALA A 45 18.06 11.27 31.65
CA ALA A 45 18.75 10.04 31.31
C ALA A 45 18.82 9.06 32.50
N SER A 46 19.22 9.55 33.68
CA SER A 46 19.28 8.75 34.90
C SER A 46 17.89 8.31 35.37
N ALA A 47 16.87 9.18 35.29
CA ALA A 47 15.52 8.86 35.75
C ALA A 47 14.79 7.86 34.85
N LEU A 48 15.10 7.82 33.55
CA LEU A 48 14.42 6.98 32.57
C LEU A 48 15.22 5.73 32.17
N ASP A 49 16.43 5.58 32.71
CA ASP A 49 17.39 4.54 32.33
C ASP A 49 17.68 4.53 30.82
N LEU A 50 18.00 5.72 30.29
CA LEU A 50 18.27 5.92 28.86
C LEU A 50 19.66 6.53 28.64
N PRO A 51 20.35 6.20 27.52
CA PRO A 51 21.61 6.85 27.18
C PRO A 51 21.43 8.36 27.04
N ARG A 52 22.23 9.15 27.77
CA ARG A 52 22.16 10.63 27.71
C ARG A 52 22.34 11.17 26.29
N GLY A 53 23.20 10.54 25.48
CA GLY A 53 23.43 10.91 24.08
C GLY A 53 22.18 10.81 23.21
N ARG A 54 21.20 10.00 23.61
CA ARG A 54 19.90 9.86 22.95
C ARG A 54 18.87 10.86 23.47
N VAL A 55 18.83 11.05 24.79
CA VAL A 55 17.88 11.95 25.46
C VAL A 55 18.17 13.42 25.15
N ARG A 56 19.44 13.82 25.13
CA ARG A 56 19.83 15.22 24.96
C ARG A 56 19.28 15.84 23.67
N PRO A 57 19.49 15.25 22.47
CA PRO A 57 18.92 15.79 21.23
C PRO A 57 17.40 15.97 21.30
N TRP A 58 16.68 15.04 21.92
CA TRP A 58 15.21 15.11 22.02
C TRP A 58 14.72 16.25 22.91
N LEU A 59 15.43 16.57 23.99
CA LEU A 59 15.15 17.75 24.80
C LEU A 59 15.55 19.06 24.11
N GLU A 60 16.52 19.01 23.21
CA GLU A 60 16.94 20.14 22.36
C GLU A 60 16.08 20.27 21.08
N GLY A 61 14.98 19.52 20.98
CA GLY A 61 13.97 19.65 19.92
C GLY A 61 14.11 18.66 18.74
N ALA A 62 15.10 17.76 18.75
CA ALA A 62 15.19 16.73 17.73
C ALA A 62 14.06 15.69 17.88
N VAL A 63 13.39 15.37 16.78
CA VAL A 63 12.29 14.38 16.76
C VAL A 63 12.75 13.15 15.95
N PRO A 64 12.49 11.90 16.38
CA PRO A 64 12.70 10.73 15.54
C PRO A 64 11.84 10.73 14.27
N ASP A 65 12.36 10.19 13.16
CA ASP A 65 11.60 10.12 11.89
C ASP A 65 10.28 9.36 12.03
N ALA A 66 10.29 8.23 12.74
CA ALA A 66 9.07 7.45 13.00
C ALA A 66 8.03 8.26 13.78
N VAL A 67 8.45 9.12 14.71
CA VAL A 67 7.54 10.00 15.47
C VAL A 67 6.93 11.05 14.53
N ARG A 68 7.75 11.73 13.72
CA ARG A 68 7.25 12.69 12.71
C ARG A 68 6.25 12.05 11.76
N ALA A 69 6.55 10.83 11.30
CA ALA A 69 5.67 10.09 10.41
C ALA A 69 4.32 9.73 11.06
N ILE A 70 4.34 9.31 12.33
CA ILE A 70 3.12 9.04 13.10
C ILE A 70 2.32 10.33 13.31
N GLU A 71 2.96 11.44 13.66
CA GLU A 71 2.27 12.72 13.84
C GLU A 71 1.60 13.17 12.53
N ALA A 72 2.32 13.16 11.41
CA ALA A 72 1.75 13.51 10.11
C ALA A 72 0.61 12.56 9.69
N ALA A 73 0.77 11.25 9.88
CA ALA A 73 -0.30 10.28 9.57
C ALA A 73 -1.53 10.46 10.47
N ARG A 74 -1.34 10.87 11.73
CA ARG A 74 -2.44 11.20 12.64
C ARG A 74 -3.16 12.48 12.19
N ASP A 75 -2.42 13.51 11.80
CA ASP A 75 -3.00 14.76 11.32
C ASP A 75 -3.83 14.56 10.04
N LEU A 76 -3.44 13.60 9.19
CA LEU A 76 -4.17 13.18 8.00
C LEU A 76 -5.34 12.22 8.30
N GLY A 77 -5.47 11.76 9.55
CA GLY A 77 -6.53 10.84 10.00
C GLY A 77 -6.38 9.41 9.48
N TRP A 78 -5.16 8.95 9.21
CA TRP A 78 -4.92 7.64 8.60
C TRP A 78 -5.11 6.48 9.59
N PHE A 79 -4.93 6.70 10.90
CA PHE A 79 -5.12 5.64 11.90
C PHE A 79 -6.60 5.30 12.14
N GLU A 80 -7.50 6.21 11.78
CA GLU A 80 -8.95 6.05 11.80
C GLU A 80 -9.46 5.29 10.56
N ALA A 81 -8.59 4.92 9.62
CA ALA A 81 -8.95 4.14 8.46
C ALA A 81 -9.44 2.74 8.85
N THR A 82 -10.65 2.41 8.38
CA THR A 82 -11.27 1.08 8.51
C THR A 82 -11.76 0.66 7.15
N PRO A 83 -11.83 -0.65 6.82
CA PRO A 83 -12.31 -1.09 5.51
C PRO A 83 -13.66 -0.48 5.11
N GLY A 84 -14.53 -0.18 6.07
CA GLY A 84 -15.87 0.38 5.82
C GLY A 84 -15.94 1.90 5.60
N ASN A 85 -14.84 2.65 5.72
CA ASN A 85 -14.83 4.10 5.52
C ASN A 85 -13.98 4.53 4.33
N ASP A 86 -14.14 5.79 3.90
CA ASP A 86 -13.52 6.30 2.67
C ASP A 86 -12.00 6.19 2.67
N ARG A 87 -11.34 6.46 3.80
CA ARG A 87 -9.88 6.33 3.91
C ARG A 87 -9.42 4.88 3.78
N GLY A 88 -10.10 3.92 4.42
CA GLY A 88 -9.76 2.52 4.26
C GLY A 88 -10.03 1.99 2.85
N ARG A 89 -11.10 2.47 2.19
CA ARG A 89 -11.35 2.19 0.78
C ARG A 89 -10.26 2.78 -0.13
N ALA A 90 -9.82 4.00 0.12
CA ALA A 90 -8.70 4.62 -0.60
C ALA A 90 -7.41 3.80 -0.45
N PHE A 91 -7.08 3.35 0.77
CA PHE A 91 -5.96 2.42 0.97
C PHE A 91 -6.14 1.11 0.21
N ALA A 92 -7.35 0.57 0.11
CA ALA A 92 -7.62 -0.64 -0.66
C ALA A 92 -7.40 -0.45 -2.16
N VAL A 93 -7.87 0.67 -2.72
CA VAL A 93 -7.65 1.05 -4.13
C VAL A 93 -6.15 1.18 -4.41
N LEU A 94 -5.41 1.93 -3.59
CA LEU A 94 -3.96 2.08 -3.78
C LEU A 94 -3.22 0.75 -3.60
N SER A 95 -3.66 -0.12 -2.69
CA SER A 95 -3.08 -1.46 -2.51
C SER A 95 -3.26 -2.32 -3.76
N ALA A 96 -4.46 -2.31 -4.36
CA ALA A 96 -4.69 -2.98 -5.64
C ALA A 96 -3.75 -2.41 -6.70
N GLY A 97 -3.67 -1.07 -6.81
CA GLY A 97 -2.80 -0.37 -7.75
C GLY A 97 -1.34 -0.77 -7.61
N VAL A 98 -0.80 -0.81 -6.40
CA VAL A 98 0.59 -1.25 -6.14
C VAL A 98 0.79 -2.69 -6.60
N LEU A 99 -0.13 -3.61 -6.29
CA LEU A 99 0.07 -5.03 -6.61
C LEU A 99 -0.05 -5.31 -8.11
N SER A 100 -1.02 -4.68 -8.78
CA SER A 100 -1.36 -4.93 -10.17
C SER A 100 -0.55 -4.10 -11.16
N GLY A 101 -0.44 -2.79 -10.99
CA GLY A 101 0.14 -1.87 -12.00
C GLY A 101 1.27 -0.99 -11.49
N GLY A 102 1.56 -1.00 -10.19
CA GLY A 102 2.45 -0.05 -9.55
C GLY A 102 3.68 -0.66 -8.90
N SER A 103 4.37 0.16 -8.12
CA SER A 103 5.51 -0.22 -7.29
C SER A 103 5.65 0.72 -6.10
N ILE A 104 6.41 0.30 -5.09
CA ILE A 104 6.91 1.16 -4.01
C ILE A 104 8.43 1.07 -4.07
N SER A 105 9.13 2.20 -4.13
CA SER A 105 10.60 2.21 -4.08
C SER A 105 11.11 1.65 -2.75
N ALA A 106 12.05 0.70 -2.79
CA ALA A 106 12.69 0.17 -1.57
C ALA A 106 13.56 1.21 -0.85
N GLU A 107 14.11 2.17 -1.58
CA GLU A 107 15.02 3.19 -1.04
C GLU A 107 14.25 4.42 -0.55
N SER A 108 13.34 4.94 -1.37
CA SER A 108 12.65 6.21 -1.12
C SER A 108 11.23 6.06 -0.60
N TYR A 109 10.68 4.83 -0.61
CA TYR A 109 9.27 4.57 -0.26
C TYR A 109 8.25 5.36 -1.08
N VAL A 110 8.62 5.89 -2.25
CA VAL A 110 7.67 6.58 -3.13
C VAL A 110 6.86 5.53 -3.89
N PRO A 111 5.52 5.51 -3.76
CA PRO A 111 4.68 4.67 -4.60
C PRO A 111 4.50 5.30 -5.98
N ARG A 112 4.42 4.44 -7.01
CA ARG A 112 4.13 4.81 -8.40
C ARG A 112 3.09 3.87 -8.98
N PHE A 113 2.24 4.37 -9.85
CA PHE A 113 1.16 3.59 -10.47
C PHE A 113 1.15 3.81 -11.98
N ALA A 114 1.16 2.75 -12.79
CA ALA A 114 0.92 2.88 -14.23
C ALA A 114 -0.54 3.32 -14.49
N VAL A 115 -0.74 4.25 -15.41
CA VAL A 115 -2.04 4.93 -15.64
C VAL A 115 -2.46 4.98 -17.11
N ASP A 116 -2.39 3.83 -17.77
CA ASP A 116 -2.76 3.70 -19.19
C ASP A 116 -4.29 3.58 -19.43
N ASP A 117 -5.09 3.51 -18.37
CA ASP A 117 -6.55 3.40 -18.42
C ASP A 117 -7.15 4.50 -17.55
N GLU A 118 -7.95 5.39 -18.15
CA GLU A 118 -8.55 6.56 -17.49
C GLU A 118 -9.35 6.16 -16.24
N ARG A 119 -10.02 5.01 -16.25
CA ARG A 119 -10.80 4.52 -15.08
C ARG A 119 -9.90 4.11 -13.93
N VAL A 120 -8.70 3.61 -14.23
CA VAL A 120 -7.69 3.31 -13.21
C VAL A 120 -7.12 4.62 -12.68
N THR A 121 -6.81 5.56 -13.56
CA THR A 121 -6.33 6.89 -13.21
C THR A 121 -7.28 7.60 -12.25
N ASP A 122 -8.55 7.76 -12.62
CA ASP A 122 -9.57 8.45 -11.82
C ASP A 122 -9.71 7.85 -10.41
N ARG A 123 -9.71 6.52 -10.31
CA ARG A 123 -9.81 5.81 -9.02
C ARG A 123 -8.58 6.04 -8.15
N LEU A 124 -7.39 6.02 -8.74
CA LEU A 124 -6.13 6.25 -8.02
C LEU A 124 -6.00 7.71 -7.58
N GLU A 125 -6.35 8.68 -8.44
CA GLU A 125 -6.34 10.10 -8.11
C GLU A 125 -7.30 10.41 -6.97
N HIS A 126 -8.54 9.91 -7.07
CA HIS A 126 -9.51 10.07 -6.00
C HIS A 126 -9.03 9.48 -4.67
N ALA A 127 -8.42 8.29 -4.70
CA ALA A 127 -7.86 7.67 -3.50
C ALA A 127 -6.71 8.49 -2.89
N LEU A 128 -5.84 9.08 -3.73
CA LEU A 128 -4.78 9.98 -3.26
C LEU A 128 -5.33 11.27 -2.65
N ASP A 129 -6.39 11.84 -3.22
CA ASP A 129 -7.07 13.03 -2.68
C ASP A 129 -7.73 12.74 -1.33
N VAL A 130 -8.44 11.61 -1.19
CA VAL A 130 -9.06 11.18 0.07
C VAL A 130 -8.02 11.05 1.20
N LEU A 131 -6.79 10.65 0.87
CA LEU A 131 -5.70 10.52 1.83
C LEU A 131 -4.90 11.82 2.04
N GLY A 132 -5.25 12.90 1.35
CA GLY A 132 -4.59 14.21 1.46
C GLY A 132 -3.24 14.27 0.75
N CYS A 133 -2.96 13.36 -0.17
CA CYS A 133 -1.70 13.31 -0.90
C CYS A 133 -1.75 14.05 -2.24
N GLY A 134 -2.92 14.10 -2.89
CA GLY A 134 -3.05 14.56 -4.28
C GLY A 134 -2.17 13.77 -5.26
N SER A 135 -2.29 14.09 -6.54
CA SER A 135 -1.56 13.39 -7.61
C SER A 135 -0.70 14.31 -8.47
N LYS A 136 0.27 13.71 -9.16
CA LYS A 136 0.97 14.29 -10.31
C LYS A 136 1.33 13.17 -11.28
N LEU A 137 1.37 13.49 -12.56
CA LEU A 137 1.89 12.58 -13.59
C LEU A 137 3.41 12.73 -13.69
N VAL A 138 4.08 11.62 -13.99
CA VAL A 138 5.51 11.56 -14.27
C VAL A 138 5.77 10.68 -15.50
N ASN A 139 6.94 10.87 -16.10
CA ASN A 139 7.37 10.17 -17.32
C ASN A 139 6.49 10.40 -18.58
N GLU A 140 5.56 11.36 -18.56
CA GLU A 140 4.64 11.66 -19.67
C GLU A 140 5.34 11.87 -21.03
N THR A 141 6.54 12.45 -21.00
CA THR A 141 7.32 12.78 -22.20
C THR A 141 8.58 11.92 -22.34
N VAL A 142 8.75 10.91 -21.50
CA VAL A 142 9.96 10.08 -21.49
C VAL A 142 9.75 8.88 -22.40
N GLU A 143 10.39 8.90 -23.56
CA GLU A 143 10.30 7.80 -24.52
C GLU A 143 10.73 6.46 -23.91
N GLY A 144 9.93 5.41 -24.16
CA GLY A 144 10.16 4.08 -23.63
C GLY A 144 9.79 3.87 -22.15
N ARG A 145 9.16 4.86 -21.49
CA ARG A 145 8.58 4.69 -20.15
C ARG A 145 7.07 4.87 -20.18
N ALA A 146 6.38 4.08 -19.36
CA ALA A 146 4.96 4.27 -19.12
C ALA A 146 4.74 5.58 -18.36
N THR A 147 3.63 6.26 -18.64
CA THR A 147 3.18 7.37 -17.81
C THR A 147 2.76 6.81 -16.45
N GLU A 148 3.24 7.42 -15.38
CA GLU A 148 2.96 6.98 -14.02
C GLU A 148 2.33 8.10 -13.20
N LEU A 149 1.45 7.73 -12.28
CA LEU A 149 0.92 8.59 -11.25
C LEU A 149 1.78 8.47 -9.98
N GLU A 150 2.15 9.60 -9.42
CA GLU A 150 2.83 9.71 -8.12
C GLU A 150 2.00 10.57 -7.16
N PRO A 151 2.06 10.31 -5.83
CA PRO A 151 1.54 11.25 -4.85
C PRO A 151 2.28 12.58 -4.93
N ARG A 152 1.55 13.69 -4.85
CA ARG A 152 2.16 15.03 -4.85
C ARG A 152 2.78 15.39 -3.51
N GLU A 153 2.01 15.14 -2.45
CA GLU A 153 2.35 15.39 -1.05
C GLU A 153 2.52 14.08 -0.30
N HIS A 154 3.35 14.09 0.75
CA HIS A 154 3.55 12.97 1.67
C HIS A 154 3.95 11.63 1.01
N ALA A 155 4.54 11.63 -0.19
CA ALA A 155 4.74 10.41 -0.98
C ALA A 155 5.52 9.30 -0.24
N PRO A 156 6.67 9.58 0.42
CA PRO A 156 7.37 8.54 1.20
C PRO A 156 6.55 8.05 2.40
N LEU A 157 5.76 8.93 3.03
CA LEU A 157 4.91 8.57 4.16
C LEU A 157 3.78 7.63 3.72
N LEU A 158 3.14 7.91 2.58
CA LEU A 158 2.11 7.06 2.00
C LEU A 158 2.66 5.69 1.62
N GLY A 159 3.83 5.61 0.96
CA GLY A 159 4.40 4.31 0.64
C GLY A 159 4.80 3.51 1.87
N ARG A 160 5.29 4.15 2.94
CA ARG A 160 5.48 3.49 4.24
C ARG A 160 4.17 3.00 4.85
N ALA A 161 3.10 3.78 4.75
CA ALA A 161 1.79 3.33 5.21
C ALA A 161 1.28 2.10 4.43
N LEU A 162 1.49 2.07 3.11
CA LEU A 162 1.19 0.89 2.29
C LEU A 162 2.06 -0.31 2.68
N VAL A 163 3.35 -0.11 2.92
CA VAL A 163 4.23 -1.19 3.41
C VAL A 163 3.77 -1.72 4.78
N ALA A 164 3.38 -0.83 5.69
CA ALA A 164 2.81 -1.20 6.98
C ALA A 164 1.49 -1.98 6.85
N LEU A 165 0.77 -1.82 5.74
CA LEU A 165 -0.43 -2.59 5.38
C LEU A 165 -0.09 -3.92 4.66
N GLY A 166 1.19 -4.29 4.55
CA GLY A 166 1.64 -5.56 3.98
C GLY A 166 2.01 -5.49 2.49
N LEU A 167 2.14 -4.29 1.92
CA LEU A 167 2.53 -4.14 0.52
C LEU A 167 4.05 -4.22 0.36
N PRO A 168 4.57 -4.88 -0.70
CA PRO A 168 6.01 -5.01 -0.89
C PRO A 168 6.64 -3.68 -1.34
N ALA A 169 7.80 -3.35 -0.77
CA ALA A 169 8.72 -2.34 -1.32
C ALA A 169 9.82 -3.01 -2.16
N GLY A 170 10.07 -2.48 -3.36
CA GLY A 170 11.03 -3.04 -4.31
C GLY A 170 10.43 -4.05 -5.29
N ALA A 171 11.26 -5.01 -5.72
CA ALA A 171 10.89 -5.97 -6.76
C ALA A 171 9.82 -6.96 -6.25
N LYS A 172 8.77 -7.15 -7.05
CA LYS A 172 7.65 -8.06 -6.75
C LYS A 172 7.78 -9.45 -7.41
N ALA A 173 8.78 -9.67 -8.26
CA ALA A 173 8.92 -10.90 -9.07
C ALA A 173 9.60 -12.03 -8.29
N ASP A 174 10.64 -11.71 -7.52
CA ASP A 174 11.49 -12.69 -6.84
C ASP A 174 11.35 -12.66 -5.30
N GLY A 175 10.31 -11.99 -4.79
CA GLY A 175 10.12 -11.72 -3.36
C GLY A 175 8.90 -12.40 -2.73
N ASP A 176 8.78 -12.23 -1.41
CA ASP A 176 7.69 -12.72 -0.55
C ASP A 176 6.40 -11.89 -0.69
N VAL A 177 5.97 -11.63 -1.94
CA VAL A 177 4.72 -10.93 -2.18
C VAL A 177 3.54 -11.80 -1.74
N VAL A 178 2.73 -11.26 -0.84
CA VAL A 178 1.51 -11.86 -0.32
C VAL A 178 0.34 -10.91 -0.52
N LEU A 179 -0.88 -11.45 -0.50
CA LEU A 179 -2.06 -10.59 -0.39
C LEU A 179 -2.13 -10.03 1.03
N PRO A 180 -2.45 -8.73 1.19
CA PRO A 180 -2.64 -8.14 2.51
C PRO A 180 -3.71 -8.88 3.33
N GLU A 181 -3.35 -9.31 4.55
CA GLU A 181 -4.24 -10.12 5.41
C GLU A 181 -5.56 -9.42 5.73
N TRP A 182 -5.55 -8.08 5.84
CA TRP A 182 -6.74 -7.30 6.15
C TRP A 182 -7.83 -7.39 5.08
N LEU A 183 -7.49 -7.78 3.84
CA LEU A 183 -8.47 -7.98 2.76
C LEU A 183 -9.48 -9.09 3.08
N ALA A 184 -9.04 -10.15 3.77
CA ALA A 184 -9.92 -11.27 4.10
C ALA A 184 -11.08 -10.84 5.00
N GLY A 185 -10.84 -9.88 5.90
CA GLY A 185 -11.84 -9.31 6.81
C GLY A 185 -12.58 -8.07 6.29
N ALA A 186 -12.27 -7.61 5.07
CA ALA A 186 -12.90 -6.42 4.51
C ALA A 186 -14.33 -6.70 4.00
N PRO A 187 -15.25 -5.72 4.01
CA PRO A 187 -16.56 -5.84 3.39
C PRO A 187 -16.47 -6.25 1.92
N LEU A 188 -17.44 -7.03 1.43
CA LEU A 188 -17.45 -7.52 0.06
C LEU A 188 -17.30 -6.40 -0.98
N SER A 189 -17.91 -5.23 -0.76
CA SER A 189 -17.78 -4.06 -1.63
C SER A 189 -16.34 -3.58 -1.79
N VAL A 190 -15.56 -3.58 -0.72
CA VAL A 190 -14.13 -3.18 -0.73
C VAL A 190 -13.29 -4.20 -1.46
N ARG A 191 -13.56 -5.50 -1.22
CA ARG A 191 -12.87 -6.59 -1.91
C ARG A 191 -13.19 -6.60 -3.41
N ALA A 192 -14.43 -6.30 -3.78
CA ALA A 192 -14.86 -6.14 -5.16
C ALA A 192 -14.14 -4.98 -5.85
N GLU A 193 -14.07 -3.81 -5.20
CA GLU A 193 -13.34 -2.65 -5.71
C GLU A 193 -11.83 -2.92 -5.91
N PHE A 194 -11.20 -3.62 -4.95
CA PHE A 194 -9.84 -4.11 -5.09
C PHE A 194 -9.71 -5.04 -6.31
N ALA A 195 -10.62 -6.02 -6.45
CA ALA A 195 -10.59 -6.99 -7.53
C ALA A 195 -10.76 -6.32 -8.89
N GLU A 196 -11.70 -5.37 -9.01
CA GLU A 196 -11.93 -4.61 -10.23
C GLU A 196 -10.70 -3.84 -10.67
N LEU A 197 -10.06 -3.07 -9.78
CA LEU A 197 -8.87 -2.31 -10.14
C LEU A 197 -7.70 -3.23 -10.53
N TYR A 198 -7.58 -4.38 -9.87
CA TYR A 198 -6.59 -5.40 -10.21
C TYR A 198 -6.83 -5.92 -11.63
N LEU A 199 -8.08 -6.27 -11.95
CA LEU A 199 -8.48 -6.78 -13.25
C LEU A 199 -8.33 -5.71 -14.33
N LEU A 200 -8.71 -4.45 -14.12
CA LEU A 200 -8.47 -3.37 -15.09
C LEU A 200 -7.00 -3.27 -15.51
N ASN A 201 -6.08 -3.52 -14.57
CA ASN A 201 -4.64 -3.48 -14.84
C ASN A 201 -4.09 -4.75 -15.51
N ARG A 202 -4.69 -5.92 -15.29
CA ARG A 202 -4.05 -7.23 -15.56
C ARG A 202 -4.88 -8.21 -16.38
N ALA A 203 -6.17 -7.96 -16.50
CA ALA A 203 -7.07 -8.77 -17.30
C ALA A 203 -6.77 -8.59 -18.78
N VAL A 204 -6.64 -9.71 -19.47
CA VAL A 204 -6.61 -9.80 -20.92
C VAL A 204 -7.83 -10.62 -21.34
N GLY A 205 -8.61 -10.07 -22.27
CA GLY A 205 -9.76 -10.76 -22.85
C GLY A 205 -9.32 -11.82 -23.85
N ARG A 206 -10.02 -12.96 -23.87
CA ARG A 206 -9.92 -13.92 -24.97
C ARG A 206 -11.25 -13.98 -25.72
N ASP A 207 -11.28 -13.37 -26.90
CA ASP A 207 -12.46 -13.23 -27.77
C ASP A 207 -13.07 -14.58 -28.19
N ASP A 208 -12.29 -15.67 -28.13
CA ASP A 208 -12.71 -17.01 -28.53
C ASP A 208 -13.57 -17.73 -27.48
N LYS A 209 -13.54 -17.30 -26.19
CA LYS A 209 -14.13 -18.08 -25.09
C LYS A 209 -14.91 -17.29 -24.02
N ASP A 210 -15.05 -15.97 -24.16
CA ASP A 210 -15.66 -15.11 -23.12
C ASP A 210 -14.99 -15.30 -21.74
N LEU A 211 -13.67 -15.56 -21.74
CA LEU A 211 -12.86 -15.76 -20.55
C LEU A 211 -11.95 -14.56 -20.33
N VAL A 212 -11.71 -14.25 -19.06
CA VAL A 212 -10.71 -13.27 -18.63
C VAL A 212 -9.50 -14.00 -18.08
N GLN A 213 -8.30 -13.63 -18.55
CA GLN A 213 -7.05 -14.12 -18.01
C GLN A 213 -6.28 -13.00 -17.31
N VAL A 214 -5.79 -13.28 -16.11
CA VAL A 214 -4.87 -12.41 -15.39
C VAL A 214 -3.46 -12.97 -15.54
N GLN A 215 -2.57 -12.18 -16.13
CA GLN A 215 -1.18 -12.56 -16.36
C GLN A 215 -0.33 -12.23 -15.13
N GLU A 216 0.09 -13.24 -14.38
CA GLU A 216 0.97 -13.08 -13.21
C GLU A 216 2.14 -14.06 -13.24
N ALA A 217 2.58 -14.48 -14.42
CA ALA A 217 3.56 -15.56 -14.59
C ALA A 217 4.89 -15.35 -13.83
N LYS A 218 5.27 -14.09 -13.57
CA LYS A 218 6.46 -13.72 -12.78
C LYS A 218 6.24 -13.72 -11.26
N ARG A 219 5.03 -14.00 -10.77
CA ARG A 219 4.71 -14.06 -9.34
C ARG A 219 4.86 -15.47 -8.79
N PRO A 220 5.22 -15.62 -7.50
CA PRO A 220 5.22 -16.91 -6.82
C PRO A 220 3.90 -17.67 -6.99
N LEU A 221 3.98 -19.00 -7.09
CA LEU A 221 2.78 -19.85 -7.21
C LEU A 221 1.82 -19.68 -6.03
N ALA A 222 2.36 -19.51 -4.81
CA ALA A 222 1.57 -19.26 -3.61
C ALA A 222 0.72 -17.99 -3.73
N TYR A 223 1.32 -16.89 -4.20
CA TYR A 223 0.60 -15.63 -4.46
C TYR A 223 -0.52 -15.83 -5.49
N ARG A 224 -0.23 -16.52 -6.60
CA ARG A 224 -1.24 -16.77 -7.64
C ARG A 224 -2.39 -17.63 -7.17
N ARG A 225 -2.15 -18.61 -6.31
CA ARG A 225 -3.19 -19.41 -5.64
C ARG A 225 -4.04 -18.55 -4.72
N ALA A 226 -3.41 -17.71 -3.90
CA ALA A 226 -4.12 -16.79 -3.01
C ALA A 226 -4.99 -15.81 -3.81
N LEU A 227 -4.47 -15.25 -4.90
CA LEU A 227 -5.19 -14.35 -5.79
C LEU A 227 -6.35 -15.03 -6.53
N ALA A 228 -6.18 -16.27 -6.99
CA ALA A 228 -7.26 -17.04 -7.59
C ALA A 228 -8.39 -17.33 -6.59
N GLY A 229 -8.06 -17.75 -5.37
CA GLY A 229 -9.03 -17.96 -4.29
C GLY A 229 -9.76 -16.66 -3.92
N PHE A 230 -9.03 -15.55 -3.82
CA PHE A 230 -9.62 -14.23 -3.60
C PHE A 230 -10.64 -13.86 -4.69
N PHE A 231 -10.30 -14.01 -5.97
CA PHE A 231 -11.26 -13.73 -7.05
C PHE A 231 -12.47 -14.68 -7.05
N GLU A 232 -12.28 -15.95 -6.71
CA GLU A 232 -13.38 -16.92 -6.58
C GLU A 232 -14.34 -16.52 -5.46
N GLU A 233 -13.81 -16.17 -4.28
CA GLU A 233 -14.62 -15.72 -3.14
C GLU A 233 -15.39 -14.44 -3.41
N VAL A 234 -14.77 -13.47 -4.09
CA VAL A 234 -15.41 -12.17 -4.37
C VAL A 234 -16.46 -12.29 -5.48
N SER A 235 -16.18 -13.08 -6.52
CA SER A 235 -17.09 -13.23 -7.66
C SER A 235 -18.20 -14.26 -7.42
N GLY A 236 -18.01 -15.20 -6.50
CA GLY A 236 -18.88 -16.36 -6.32
C GLY A 236 -18.86 -17.36 -7.50
N GLY A 237 -18.07 -17.08 -8.54
CA GLY A 237 -17.95 -17.89 -9.74
C GLY A 237 -16.61 -18.62 -9.80
N ARG A 238 -16.53 -19.62 -10.69
CA ARG A 238 -15.33 -20.45 -10.81
C ARG A 238 -14.11 -19.65 -11.29
N VAL A 239 -13.00 -19.78 -10.57
CA VAL A 239 -11.67 -19.28 -10.96
C VAL A 239 -10.67 -20.43 -10.96
N THR A 240 -9.82 -20.49 -11.98
CA THR A 240 -8.86 -21.61 -12.13
C THR A 240 -7.46 -21.11 -12.44
N LEU A 241 -6.44 -21.89 -12.06
CA LEU A 241 -5.09 -21.70 -12.55
C LEU A 241 -4.91 -22.49 -13.85
N ALA A 242 -4.87 -21.78 -14.98
CA ALA A 242 -4.61 -22.37 -16.29
C ALA A 242 -3.10 -22.60 -16.45
N GLY A 243 -2.67 -23.81 -16.09
CA GLY A 243 -1.25 -24.16 -15.98
C GLY A 243 -0.51 -23.34 -14.93
N GLU A 244 0.81 -23.30 -15.01
CA GLU A 244 1.65 -22.58 -14.06
C GLU A 244 1.77 -21.08 -14.34
N LYS A 245 0.93 -20.44 -15.19
CA LYS A 245 1.21 -19.06 -15.66
C LYS A 245 0.05 -18.07 -15.53
N ALA A 246 -1.21 -18.49 -15.66
CA ALA A 246 -2.35 -17.57 -15.73
C ALA A 246 -3.48 -17.96 -14.78
N ILE A 247 -4.15 -16.95 -14.21
CA ILE A 247 -5.42 -17.11 -13.50
C ILE A 247 -6.53 -16.88 -14.52
N THR A 248 -7.47 -17.82 -14.64
CA THR A 248 -8.57 -17.75 -15.60
C THR A 248 -9.89 -17.66 -14.84
N LEU A 249 -10.62 -16.58 -15.07
CA LEU A 249 -11.96 -16.39 -14.55
C LEU A 249 -12.96 -16.95 -15.56
N SER A 250 -13.95 -17.70 -15.09
CA SER A 250 -15.09 -18.10 -15.91
C SER A 250 -15.87 -16.87 -16.40
N ALA A 251 -16.71 -17.05 -17.43
CA ALA A 251 -17.56 -15.98 -17.93
C ALA A 251 -18.51 -15.43 -16.86
N GLU A 252 -19.00 -16.30 -15.97
CA GLU A 252 -19.82 -15.92 -14.81
C GLU A 252 -19.03 -15.07 -13.81
N ALA A 253 -17.87 -15.55 -13.38
CA ALA A 253 -16.99 -14.82 -12.46
C ALA A 253 -16.57 -13.45 -13.01
N SER A 254 -16.27 -13.41 -14.31
CA SER A 254 -15.93 -12.16 -15.01
C SER A 254 -17.09 -11.18 -14.96
N ARG A 255 -18.32 -11.62 -15.32
CA ARG A 255 -19.51 -10.75 -15.32
C ARG A 255 -19.86 -10.25 -13.93
N ALA A 256 -19.71 -11.08 -12.90
CA ALA A 256 -19.94 -10.69 -11.52
C ALA A 256 -19.01 -9.55 -11.06
N LEU A 257 -17.83 -9.43 -11.67
CA LEU A 257 -16.86 -8.36 -11.41
C LEU A 257 -16.92 -7.23 -12.46
N GLY A 258 -17.91 -7.23 -13.34
CA GLY A 258 -18.06 -6.19 -14.38
C GLY A 258 -17.18 -6.36 -15.62
N PHE A 259 -16.63 -7.57 -15.86
CA PHE A 259 -15.81 -7.90 -17.03
C PHE A 259 -16.51 -8.94 -17.94
N GLY A 260 -16.35 -8.87 -19.26
CA GLY A 260 -17.05 -9.78 -20.18
C GLY A 260 -17.29 -9.18 -21.57
N ARG A 261 -17.99 -9.89 -22.47
CA ARG A 261 -18.30 -9.44 -23.84
C ARG A 261 -19.07 -8.11 -23.94
N ASP A 262 -19.87 -7.80 -22.92
CA ASP A 262 -20.59 -6.53 -22.75
C ASP A 262 -19.84 -5.55 -21.82
N GLY A 263 -18.64 -5.92 -21.36
CA GLY A 263 -17.75 -5.15 -20.49
C GLY A 263 -16.40 -4.86 -21.18
N LEU A 264 -15.73 -3.82 -20.70
CA LEU A 264 -14.60 -3.15 -21.34
C LEU A 264 -13.28 -3.95 -21.21
N TYR A 265 -12.91 -4.70 -22.26
CA TYR A 265 -11.58 -5.32 -22.38
C TYR A 265 -10.50 -4.32 -22.82
N ARG A 266 -9.27 -4.50 -22.32
CA ARG A 266 -8.05 -4.07 -23.02
C ARG A 266 -7.84 -5.06 -24.17
N ARG A 267 -8.08 -4.65 -25.41
CA ARG A 267 -7.82 -5.50 -26.58
C ARG A 267 -6.32 -5.71 -26.70
N ASP A 268 -5.89 -6.96 -26.91
CA ASP A 268 -4.51 -7.23 -27.28
C ASP A 268 -4.22 -6.48 -28.59
N GLY A 269 -3.43 -5.42 -28.49
CA GLY A 269 -2.82 -4.77 -29.64
C GLY A 269 -1.77 -5.71 -30.18
N GLY A 270 -2.16 -6.58 -31.11
CA GLY A 270 -1.23 -7.39 -31.88
C GLY A 270 -0.27 -6.50 -32.66
N GLY A 271 1.01 -6.57 -32.27
CA GLY A 271 2.17 -6.05 -32.98
C GLY A 271 3.35 -6.95 -32.71
#